data_AF-A0A524LIX6-F1
#
_entry.id   AF-A0A524LIX6-F1
#
_cell.length_a   1.000
_cell.length_b   1.000
_cell.length_c   1.000
_cell.angle_alpha   90.00
_cell.angle_beta   90.00
_cell.angle_gamma   90.00
#
_symmetry.space_group_name_H-M   'P 1'
#
loop_
_entity.id
_entity.type
_entity.pdbx_description
1 polymer ?
#
loop_
_entity_poly.entity_id
_entity_poly.type
_entity_poly.pdbx_seq_one_letter_code
_entity_poly.pdbx_strand_id
1 'polypeptide(L)'
;MTIHTAEGFTFSVSEIKPCLADNMKVRIIAQFEADLTPILEILFLHFRNANYSRNLVCVTTKRAGHSTTVFGSGKVAMTYLKDEQEAIGQLVELAKTFSKAFIYLDTNGPAESDIVEKKESINALQIHKLLPQTDCGDCSESGCFAFATVLMNGEKDIDDCGPIKLRENADKREALVKVIQPINLDFVREDRSDLAEFLGLKS
;
A
#
# COMPACT_ATOMS: atom_id res chain seq x y z
N MET A 1 17.43 4.91 16.68
CA MET A 1 16.32 5.42 17.53
C MET A 1 15.22 4.38 17.51
N THR A 2 14.74 3.95 18.68
CA THR A 2 13.62 2.99 18.80
C THR A 2 12.33 3.77 19.06
N ILE A 3 11.26 3.41 18.36
CA ILE A 3 9.95 4.06 18.42
C ILE A 3 8.92 2.98 18.76
N HIS A 4 8.00 3.34 19.65
CA HIS A 4 6.85 2.52 20.03
C HIS A 4 5.58 3.21 19.54
N THR A 5 4.71 2.47 18.88
CA THR A 5 3.45 3.01 18.35
C THR A 5 2.28 2.67 19.27
N ALA A 6 1.17 3.40 19.14
CA ALA A 6 -0.02 3.17 19.96
C ALA A 6 -0.67 1.80 19.69
N GLU A 7 -0.39 1.24 18.52
CA GLU A 7 -0.88 -0.05 18.03
C GLU A 7 -0.02 -1.23 18.50
N GLY A 8 0.96 -0.98 19.38
CA GLY A 8 1.80 -2.01 19.99
C GLY A 8 2.99 -2.46 19.14
N PHE A 9 3.26 -1.79 18.02
CA PHE A 9 4.48 -2.06 17.25
C PHE A 9 5.68 -1.33 17.83
N THR A 10 6.82 -2.00 17.80
CA THR A 10 8.12 -1.40 18.07
C THR A 10 8.96 -1.48 16.80
N PHE A 11 9.62 -0.38 16.44
CA PHE A 11 10.55 -0.37 15.32
C PHE A 11 11.76 0.53 15.58
N SER A 12 12.83 0.29 14.83
CA SER A 12 14.00 1.16 14.82
C SER A 12 14.36 1.58 13.40
N VAL A 13 14.80 2.83 13.23
CA VAL A 13 15.37 3.32 11.97
C VAL A 13 16.86 3.02 11.98
N SER A 14 17.31 2.17 11.06
CA SER A 14 18.69 1.65 11.02
C SER A 14 19.57 2.38 10.00
N GLU A 15 18.98 2.96 8.96
CA GLU A 15 19.74 3.65 7.90
C GLU A 15 18.95 4.83 7.34
N ILE A 16 19.62 5.96 7.14
CA ILE A 16 19.15 7.11 6.38
C ILE A 16 20.26 7.49 5.42
N LYS A 17 19.99 7.45 4.11
CA LYS A 17 20.96 7.82 3.06
C LYS A 17 20.28 8.70 2.01
N PRO A 18 21.03 9.49 1.24
CA PRO A 18 20.49 10.12 0.05
C PRO A 18 19.86 9.09 -0.89
N CYS A 19 18.75 9.45 -1.53
CA CYS A 19 18.11 8.61 -2.53
C CYS A 19 19.00 8.55 -3.78
N LEU A 20 19.01 7.39 -4.46
CA LEU A 20 19.82 7.22 -5.67
C LEU A 20 19.28 8.03 -6.85
N ALA A 21 17.96 8.26 -6.88
CA ALA A 21 17.31 9.01 -7.95
C ALA A 21 17.38 10.53 -7.76
N ASP A 22 17.52 10.99 -6.52
CA ASP A 22 17.55 12.41 -6.15
C ASP A 22 18.31 12.60 -4.83
N ASN A 23 19.42 13.34 -4.87
CA ASN A 23 20.28 13.55 -3.71
C ASN A 23 19.68 14.50 -2.66
N MET A 24 18.61 15.22 -2.99
CA MET A 24 17.82 16.05 -2.08
C MET A 24 16.75 15.23 -1.34
N LYS A 25 16.50 14.00 -1.79
CA LYS A 25 15.60 13.05 -1.14
C LYS A 25 16.38 12.05 -0.32
N VAL A 26 15.73 11.44 0.65
CA VAL A 26 16.30 10.36 1.47
C VAL A 26 15.65 9.02 1.15
N ARG A 27 16.44 7.97 1.33
CA ARG A 27 15.97 6.59 1.50
C ARG A 27 16.24 6.18 2.93
N ILE A 28 15.33 5.40 3.50
CA ILE A 28 15.46 4.89 4.85
C ILE A 28 15.25 3.38 4.89
N ILE A 29 15.85 2.76 5.91
CA ILE A 29 15.57 1.39 6.29
C ILE A 29 15.15 1.41 7.76
N ALA A 30 14.02 0.80 8.03
CA ALA A 30 13.51 0.54 9.37
C ALA A 30 13.33 -0.97 9.59
N GLN A 31 13.34 -1.37 10.86
CA GLN A 31 13.12 -2.73 11.29
C GLN A 31 12.03 -2.73 12.36
N PHE A 32 10.88 -3.34 12.04
CA PHE A 32 9.82 -3.66 13.00
C PHE A 32 10.17 -4.97 13.73
N GLU A 33 9.87 -5.01 15.02
CA GLU A 33 10.02 -6.19 15.87
C GLU A 33 8.77 -7.07 15.79
N ALA A 34 8.37 -7.44 14.57
CA ALA A 34 7.19 -8.26 14.30
C ALA A 34 7.39 -9.10 13.03
N ASP A 35 6.82 -10.30 13.00
CA ASP A 35 6.68 -11.10 11.77
C ASP A 35 5.46 -10.59 10.99
N LEU A 36 5.70 -9.99 9.83
CA LEU A 36 4.68 -9.42 8.96
C LEU A 36 4.28 -10.40 7.84
N THR A 37 4.90 -11.57 7.77
CA THR A 37 4.60 -12.59 6.74
C THR A 37 3.11 -12.91 6.63
N PRO A 38 2.35 -13.10 7.74
CA PRO A 38 0.94 -13.47 7.67
C PRO A 38 0.04 -12.42 7.01
N ILE A 39 0.46 -11.15 6.99
CA ILE A 39 -0.37 -10.04 6.48
C ILE A 39 0.09 -9.54 5.11
N LEU A 40 1.16 -10.06 4.52
CA LEU A 40 1.69 -9.54 3.25
C LEU A 40 0.65 -9.58 2.12
N GLU A 41 -0.08 -10.67 1.95
CA GLU A 41 -1.11 -10.75 0.90
C GLU A 41 -2.26 -9.77 1.16
N ILE A 42 -2.65 -9.58 2.43
CA ILE A 42 -3.66 -8.58 2.82
C ILE A 42 -3.17 -7.17 2.48
N LEU A 43 -1.92 -6.84 2.79
CA LEU A 43 -1.30 -5.56 2.44
C LEU A 43 -1.22 -5.39 0.92
N PHE A 44 -0.85 -6.44 0.19
CA PHE A 44 -0.84 -6.43 -1.27
C PHE A 44 -2.22 -6.10 -1.80
N LEU A 45 -3.28 -6.76 -1.34
CA LEU A 45 -4.65 -6.50 -1.75
C LEU A 45 -5.16 -5.12 -1.30
N HIS A 46 -4.64 -4.59 -0.19
CA HIS A 46 -5.04 -3.28 0.31
C HIS A 46 -4.44 -2.10 -0.45
N PHE A 47 -3.16 -2.16 -0.81
CA PHE A 47 -2.52 -1.05 -1.49
C PHE A 47 -2.89 -1.03 -2.99
N ARG A 48 -3.44 0.09 -3.47
CA ARG A 48 -3.89 0.25 -4.86
C ARG A 48 -2.81 -0.10 -5.89
N ASN A 49 -1.57 0.37 -5.64
CA ASN A 49 -0.45 0.26 -6.57
C ASN A 49 0.67 -0.54 -5.91
N ALA A 50 0.43 -1.84 -5.74
CA ALA A 50 1.37 -2.73 -5.08
C ALA A 50 1.80 -3.89 -5.98
N ASN A 51 3.01 -4.38 -5.71
CA ASN A 51 3.57 -5.61 -6.25
C ASN A 51 3.91 -6.53 -5.08
N TYR A 52 3.57 -7.81 -5.23
CA TYR A 52 3.90 -8.83 -4.25
C TYR A 52 4.96 -9.77 -4.83
N SER A 53 5.98 -10.08 -4.03
CA SER A 53 7.01 -11.06 -4.38
C SER A 53 7.01 -12.17 -3.35
N ARG A 54 6.55 -13.35 -3.75
CA ARG A 54 6.63 -14.56 -2.93
C ARG A 54 8.08 -15.00 -2.68
N ASN A 55 8.94 -14.84 -3.69
CA ASN A 55 10.36 -15.19 -3.59
C ASN A 55 11.11 -14.31 -2.58
N LEU A 56 10.89 -13.00 -2.63
CA LEU A 56 11.52 -12.05 -1.70
C LEU A 56 10.73 -11.86 -0.40
N VAL A 57 9.56 -12.50 -0.28
CA VAL A 57 8.62 -12.39 0.84
C VAL A 57 8.37 -10.92 1.20
N CYS A 58 7.92 -10.13 0.22
CA CYS A 58 7.70 -8.70 0.40
C CYS A 58 6.60 -8.11 -0.48
N VAL A 59 6.02 -7.01 -0.01
CA VAL A 59 5.11 -6.15 -0.76
C VAL A 59 5.77 -4.81 -0.99
N THR A 60 5.76 -4.33 -2.24
CA THR A 60 6.18 -2.98 -2.57
C THR A 60 4.98 -2.17 -3.04
N THR A 61 4.69 -1.06 -2.36
CA THR A 61 3.69 -0.08 -2.79
C THR A 61 4.37 1.19 -3.30
N LYS A 62 3.82 1.79 -4.36
CA LYS A 62 4.29 3.04 -4.94
C LYS A 62 3.20 4.09 -4.91
N ARG A 63 3.55 5.31 -4.50
CA ARG A 63 2.61 6.44 -4.51
C ARG A 63 3.37 7.75 -4.72
N ALA A 64 3.06 8.45 -5.83
CA ALA A 64 3.62 9.77 -6.14
C ALA A 64 5.16 9.82 -6.03
N GLY A 65 5.84 8.81 -6.60
CA GLY A 65 7.30 8.68 -6.58
C GLY A 65 7.89 8.06 -5.31
N HIS A 66 7.13 7.95 -4.22
CA HIS A 66 7.55 7.22 -3.02
C HIS A 66 7.37 5.73 -3.23
N SER A 67 8.36 4.95 -2.83
CA SER A 67 8.28 3.49 -2.83
C SER A 67 8.50 3.00 -1.41
N THR A 68 7.59 2.16 -0.93
CA THR A 68 7.68 1.52 0.37
C THR A 68 7.62 0.01 0.17
N THR A 69 8.70 -0.68 0.53
CA THR A 69 8.79 -2.13 0.51
C THR A 69 8.73 -2.68 1.93
N VAL A 70 7.75 -3.52 2.20
CA VAL A 70 7.54 -4.23 3.46
C VAL A 70 7.92 -5.69 3.27
N PHE A 71 8.91 -6.15 4.01
CA PHE A 71 9.34 -7.55 4.04
C PHE A 71 8.65 -8.30 5.18
N GLY A 72 8.41 -9.59 5.00
CA GLY A 72 7.82 -10.45 6.04
C GLY A 72 8.64 -10.45 7.33
N SER A 73 9.96 -10.27 7.23
CA SER A 73 10.87 -10.20 8.38
C SER A 73 10.74 -8.92 9.23
N GLY A 74 9.73 -8.08 9.01
CA GLY A 74 9.58 -6.78 9.68
C GLY A 74 10.46 -5.66 9.12
N LYS A 75 11.33 -5.95 8.16
CA LYS A 75 12.13 -4.91 7.50
C LYS A 75 11.24 -4.05 6.61
N VAL A 76 11.41 -2.74 6.68
CA VAL A 76 10.73 -1.78 5.81
C VAL A 76 11.76 -0.87 5.16
N ALA A 77 11.72 -0.76 3.83
CA ALA A 77 12.57 0.14 3.07
C ALA A 77 11.69 1.20 2.39
N MET A 78 12.01 2.48 2.57
CA MET A 78 11.31 3.59 1.93
C MET A 78 12.28 4.43 1.11
N THR A 79 11.83 4.94 -0.02
CA THR A 79 12.63 5.82 -0.90
C THR A 79 11.87 7.08 -1.27
N TYR A 80 12.62 8.10 -1.70
CA TYR A 80 12.10 9.36 -2.24
C TYR A 80 11.45 10.29 -1.21
N LEU A 81 11.81 10.15 0.07
CA LEU A 81 11.28 10.95 1.17
C LEU A 81 11.99 12.31 1.25
N LYS A 82 11.31 13.33 1.78
CA LYS A 82 11.88 14.66 2.03
C LYS A 82 12.92 14.63 3.16
N ASP A 83 12.58 13.99 4.28
CA ASP A 83 13.41 13.98 5.48
C ASP A 83 13.04 12.80 6.41
N GLU A 84 13.76 12.69 7.53
CA GLU A 84 13.55 11.66 8.55
C GLU A 84 12.18 11.79 9.25
N GLN A 85 11.67 13.01 9.43
CA GLN A 85 10.40 13.23 10.12
C GLN A 85 9.23 12.70 9.29
N GLU A 86 9.25 12.96 7.98
CA GLU A 86 8.30 12.36 7.04
C GLU A 86 8.38 10.83 7.09
N ALA A 87 9.60 10.28 7.11
CA ALA A 87 9.82 8.85 7.17
C ALA A 87 9.19 8.21 8.43
N ILE A 88 9.41 8.82 9.60
CA ILE A 88 8.83 8.36 10.86
C ILE A 88 7.30 8.45 10.83
N GLY A 89 6.75 9.54 10.31
CA GLY A 89 5.30 9.68 10.13
C GLY A 89 4.71 8.56 9.27
N GLN A 90 5.35 8.26 8.14
CA GLN A 90 4.92 7.16 7.27
C GLN A 90 5.06 5.79 7.94
N LEU A 91 6.09 5.54 8.74
CA LEU A 91 6.25 4.29 9.49
C LEU A 91 5.17 4.12 10.56
N VAL A 92 4.77 5.21 11.24
CA VAL A 92 3.67 5.19 12.22
C VAL A 92 2.32 4.91 11.53
N GLU A 93 2.05 5.53 10.40
CA GLU A 93 0.83 5.23 9.62
C GLU A 93 0.84 3.78 9.08
N LEU A 94 2.02 3.27 8.73
CA LEU A 94 2.17 1.89 8.31
C LEU A 94 1.93 0.91 9.46
N ALA A 95 2.33 1.25 10.70
CA ALA A 95 2.02 0.47 11.90
C ALA A 95 0.50 0.33 12.14
N LYS A 96 -0.26 1.41 11.93
CA LYS A 96 -1.74 1.35 11.93
C LYS A 96 -2.29 0.42 10.87
N THR A 97 -1.69 0.46 9.68
CA THR A 97 -2.09 -0.43 8.57
C THR A 97 -1.80 -1.89 8.90
N PHE A 98 -0.64 -2.18 9.51
CA PHE A 98 -0.29 -3.53 9.97
C PHE A 98 -1.27 -4.03 11.04
N SER A 99 -1.56 -3.20 12.03
CA SER A 99 -2.55 -3.48 13.07
C SER A 99 -3.90 -3.90 12.46
N LYS A 100 -4.44 -3.09 11.54
CA LYS A 100 -5.70 -3.38 10.84
C LYS A 100 -5.62 -4.64 9.98
N ALA A 101 -4.47 -4.91 9.37
CA ALA A 101 -4.28 -6.12 8.57
C ALA A 101 -4.28 -7.38 9.45
N PHE A 102 -3.72 -7.32 10.66
CA PHE A 102 -3.80 -8.42 11.63
C PHE A 102 -5.22 -8.62 12.16
N ILE A 103 -5.94 -7.55 12.49
CA ILE A 103 -7.36 -7.63 12.88
C ILE A 103 -8.19 -8.25 11.74
N TYR A 104 -7.94 -7.81 10.50
CA TYR A 104 -8.60 -8.37 9.33
C TYR A 104 -8.32 -9.88 9.20
N LEU A 105 -7.04 -10.28 9.33
CA LEU A 105 -6.60 -11.67 9.27
C LEU A 105 -7.30 -12.54 10.32
N ASP A 106 -7.42 -12.05 11.55
CA ASP A 106 -8.09 -12.76 12.64
C ASP A 106 -9.60 -12.91 12.38
N THR A 107 -10.25 -11.85 11.90
CA THR A 107 -11.70 -11.82 11.69
C THR A 107 -12.15 -12.57 10.43
N ASN A 108 -11.36 -12.51 9.34
CA ASN A 108 -11.76 -12.99 8.02
C ASN A 108 -10.93 -14.19 7.53
N GLY A 109 -9.81 -14.49 8.20
CA GLY A 109 -8.82 -15.44 7.71
C GLY A 109 -7.86 -14.84 6.69
N PRO A 110 -6.96 -15.67 6.14
CA PRO A 110 -5.99 -15.23 5.13
C PRO A 110 -6.68 -14.81 3.84
N ALA A 111 -5.98 -14.03 3.02
CA ALA A 111 -6.47 -13.65 1.70
C ALA A 111 -6.74 -14.88 0.83
N GLU A 112 -7.88 -14.90 0.13
CA GLU A 112 -8.18 -15.96 -0.84
C GLU A 112 -7.20 -15.90 -2.02
N SER A 113 -6.64 -17.05 -2.39
CA SER A 113 -5.57 -17.13 -3.40
C SER A 113 -6.03 -16.64 -4.77
N ASP A 114 -7.30 -16.86 -5.14
CA ASP A 114 -7.83 -16.42 -6.43
C ASP A 114 -7.93 -14.89 -6.52
N ILE A 115 -8.21 -14.19 -5.41
CA ILE A 115 -8.22 -12.72 -5.36
C ILE A 115 -6.79 -12.18 -5.51
N VAL A 116 -5.80 -12.82 -4.87
CA VAL A 116 -4.38 -12.48 -5.00
C VAL A 116 -3.91 -12.65 -6.44
N GLU A 117 -4.14 -13.82 -7.04
CA GLU A 117 -3.76 -14.11 -8.43
C GLU A 117 -4.45 -13.17 -9.43
N LYS A 118 -5.74 -12.87 -9.23
CA LYS A 118 -6.47 -11.90 -10.06
C LYS A 118 -5.78 -10.54 -10.02
N LYS A 119 -5.41 -10.04 -8.85
CA LYS A 119 -4.72 -8.75 -8.72
C LYS A 119 -3.33 -8.76 -9.34
N GLU A 120 -2.56 -9.82 -9.14
CA GLU A 120 -1.23 -9.98 -9.77
C GLU A 120 -1.31 -9.99 -11.31
N SER A 121 -2.40 -10.50 -11.88
CA SER A 121 -2.59 -10.60 -13.34
C SER A 121 -3.07 -9.30 -14.02
N ILE A 122 -3.37 -8.25 -13.25
CA ILE A 122 -3.90 -6.99 -13.80
C ILE A 122 -2.87 -6.35 -14.72
N ASN A 123 -3.33 -5.97 -15.92
CA ASN A 123 -2.54 -5.20 -16.87
C ASN A 123 -3.21 -3.87 -17.26
N ALA A 124 -2.44 -3.01 -17.92
CA ALA A 124 -2.89 -1.69 -18.36
C ALA A 124 -4.14 -1.76 -19.26
N LEU A 125 -4.31 -2.81 -20.07
CA LEU A 125 -5.50 -2.96 -20.92
C LEU A 125 -6.77 -3.23 -20.10
N GLN A 126 -6.68 -4.04 -19.04
CA GLN A 126 -7.81 -4.29 -18.14
C GLN A 126 -8.19 -3.03 -17.37
N ILE A 127 -7.21 -2.29 -16.85
CA ILE A 127 -7.44 -0.98 -16.20
C ILE A 127 -8.09 -0.02 -17.20
N HIS A 128 -7.56 0.08 -18.42
CA HIS A 128 -8.09 0.96 -19.46
C HIS A 128 -9.57 0.71 -19.77
N LYS A 129 -10.02 -0.55 -19.79
CA LYS A 129 -11.43 -0.91 -20.00
C LYS A 129 -12.35 -0.44 -18.89
N LEU A 130 -11.82 -0.21 -17.69
CA LEU A 130 -12.55 0.28 -16.52
C LEU A 130 -12.45 1.81 -16.37
N LEU A 131 -11.75 2.50 -17.28
CA LEU A 131 -11.70 3.96 -17.30
C LEU A 131 -12.87 4.56 -18.10
N PRO A 132 -13.11 5.87 -17.98
CA PRO A 132 -14.16 6.55 -18.74
C PRO A 132 -13.94 6.50 -20.26
N GLN A 133 -12.69 6.33 -20.71
CA GLN A 133 -12.30 6.26 -22.14
C GLN A 133 -12.65 7.53 -22.93
N THR A 134 -12.55 8.69 -22.28
CA THR A 134 -12.83 10.00 -22.89
C THR A 134 -11.61 10.64 -23.56
N ASP A 135 -10.40 10.14 -23.27
CA ASP A 135 -9.12 10.71 -23.72
C ASP A 135 -9.00 12.23 -23.50
N CYS A 136 -9.64 12.75 -22.43
CA CYS A 136 -9.76 14.19 -22.17
C CYS A 136 -8.44 14.93 -21.86
N GLY A 137 -7.45 14.23 -21.32
CA GLY A 137 -6.19 14.84 -20.88
C GLY A 137 -6.25 15.60 -19.55
N ASP A 138 -7.37 15.59 -18.80
CA ASP A 138 -7.50 16.27 -17.49
C ASP A 138 -6.47 15.78 -16.46
N CYS A 139 -6.05 14.53 -16.60
CA CYS A 139 -5.01 13.92 -15.78
C CYS A 139 -3.59 14.20 -16.31
N SER A 140 -3.40 15.05 -17.32
CA SER A 140 -2.11 15.34 -17.97
C SER A 140 -1.42 14.13 -18.62
N GLU A 141 -2.20 13.15 -19.08
CA GLU A 141 -1.73 12.01 -19.87
C GLU A 141 -2.25 12.12 -21.31
N SER A 142 -1.54 11.49 -22.27
CA SER A 142 -1.89 11.55 -23.70
C SER A 142 -3.20 10.84 -24.08
N GLY A 143 -3.76 10.05 -23.16
CA GLY A 143 -5.02 9.33 -23.31
C GLY A 143 -5.28 8.40 -22.14
N CYS A 144 -6.47 7.79 -22.09
CA CYS A 144 -6.86 6.88 -21.02
C CYS A 144 -5.97 5.63 -20.94
N PHE A 145 -5.44 5.14 -22.07
CA PHE A 145 -4.49 4.01 -22.05
C PHE A 145 -3.13 4.40 -21.44
N ALA A 146 -2.64 5.62 -21.73
CA ALA A 146 -1.44 6.15 -21.09
C ALA A 146 -1.67 6.32 -19.58
N PHE A 147 -2.82 6.87 -19.18
CA PHE A 147 -3.23 6.95 -17.78
C PHE A 147 -3.28 5.57 -17.10
N ALA A 148 -3.84 4.56 -17.77
CA ALA A 148 -3.87 3.20 -17.24
C ALA A 148 -2.47 2.63 -16.97
N THR A 149 -1.49 2.96 -17.82
CA THR A 149 -0.09 2.52 -17.68
C THR A 149 0.58 3.18 -16.47
N VAL A 150 0.48 4.51 -16.35
CA VAL A 150 1.07 5.24 -15.21
C VAL A 150 0.34 4.94 -13.89
N LEU A 151 -0.96 4.66 -13.94
CA LEU A 151 -1.74 4.16 -12.80
C LEU A 151 -1.21 2.78 -12.38
N MET A 152 -1.07 1.82 -13.31
CA MET A 152 -0.52 0.50 -12.99
C MET A 152 0.88 0.58 -12.35
N ASN A 153 1.70 1.54 -12.77
CA ASN A 153 3.05 1.74 -12.26
C ASN A 153 3.12 2.45 -10.89
N GLY A 154 2.02 3.02 -10.38
CA GLY A 154 2.00 3.80 -9.14
C GLY A 154 2.52 5.23 -9.26
N GLU A 155 2.61 5.74 -10.50
CA GLU A 155 3.00 7.13 -10.78
C GLU A 155 1.83 8.09 -10.54
N LYS A 156 0.59 7.62 -10.80
CA LYS A 156 -0.67 8.32 -10.52
C LYS A 156 -1.65 7.47 -9.74
N ASP A 157 -2.59 8.12 -9.08
CA ASP A 157 -3.71 7.49 -8.38
C ASP A 157 -4.99 7.59 -9.23
N ILE A 158 -5.95 6.69 -9.00
CA ILE A 158 -7.27 6.72 -9.66
C ILE A 158 -7.96 8.08 -9.49
N ASP A 159 -7.73 8.74 -8.35
CA ASP A 159 -8.35 10.03 -8.02
C ASP A 159 -7.78 11.21 -8.85
N ASP A 160 -6.68 11.00 -9.59
CA ASP A 160 -6.12 11.96 -10.56
C ASP A 160 -6.93 12.03 -11.87
N CYS A 161 -7.78 11.04 -12.15
CA CYS A 161 -8.69 11.10 -13.29
C CYS A 161 -9.91 11.97 -12.92
N GLY A 162 -10.06 13.14 -13.53
CA GLY A 162 -11.25 13.98 -13.36
C GLY A 162 -12.56 13.22 -13.65
N PRO A 163 -12.71 12.67 -14.88
CA PRO A 163 -13.95 12.02 -15.29
C PRO A 163 -14.37 10.77 -14.49
N ILE A 164 -13.43 9.99 -13.93
CA ILE A 164 -13.79 8.78 -13.14
C ILE A 164 -14.55 9.15 -11.86
N LYS A 165 -14.43 10.39 -11.38
CA LYS A 165 -15.11 10.88 -10.18
C LYS A 165 -16.55 11.33 -10.46
N LEU A 166 -16.95 11.45 -11.73
CA LEU A 166 -18.30 11.84 -12.12
C LEU A 166 -19.29 10.72 -11.82
N ARG A 167 -20.52 11.09 -11.44
CA ARG A 167 -21.59 10.14 -11.08
C ARG A 167 -21.89 9.11 -12.18
N GLU A 168 -21.85 9.52 -13.44
CA GLU A 168 -22.05 8.64 -14.60
C GLU A 168 -20.99 7.53 -14.73
N ASN A 169 -19.82 7.70 -14.11
CA ASN A 169 -18.74 6.72 -14.09
C ASN A 169 -18.63 5.98 -12.74
N ALA A 170 -19.64 6.06 -11.87
CA ALA A 170 -19.61 5.42 -10.54
C ALA A 170 -19.36 3.91 -10.63
N ASP A 171 -20.05 3.20 -11.52
CA ASP A 171 -19.90 1.75 -11.70
C ASP A 171 -18.49 1.39 -12.19
N LYS A 172 -17.95 2.21 -13.12
CA LYS A 172 -16.57 2.06 -13.62
C LYS A 172 -15.55 2.27 -12.50
N ARG A 173 -15.76 3.29 -11.66
CA ARG A 173 -14.90 3.59 -10.52
C ARG A 173 -14.93 2.45 -9.50
N GLU A 174 -16.12 1.94 -9.18
CA GLU A 174 -16.29 0.84 -8.25
C GLU A 174 -15.61 -0.43 -8.77
N ALA A 175 -15.84 -0.79 -10.03
CA ALA A 175 -15.20 -1.93 -10.67
C ALA A 175 -13.67 -1.80 -10.67
N LEU A 176 -13.14 -0.62 -10.98
CA LEU A 176 -11.70 -0.37 -10.95
C LEU A 176 -11.13 -0.50 -9.53
N VAL A 177 -11.78 0.11 -8.53
CA VAL A 177 -11.36 0.01 -7.11
C VAL A 177 -11.38 -1.43 -6.63
N LYS A 178 -12.41 -2.22 -6.96
CA LYS A 178 -12.48 -3.64 -6.60
C LYS A 178 -11.33 -4.47 -7.16
N VAL A 179 -10.79 -4.05 -8.30
CA VAL A 179 -9.69 -4.75 -8.98
C VAL A 179 -8.35 -4.31 -8.39
N ILE A 180 -8.11 -3.01 -8.20
CA ILE A 180 -6.83 -2.50 -7.71
C ILE A 180 -6.70 -2.50 -6.18
N GLN A 181 -7.80 -2.52 -5.44
CA GLN A 181 -7.85 -2.52 -3.97
C GLN A 181 -8.99 -3.44 -3.49
N PRO A 182 -8.85 -4.78 -3.61
CA PRO A 182 -9.91 -5.71 -3.20
C PRO A 182 -10.21 -5.67 -1.69
N ILE A 183 -9.21 -5.40 -0.86
CA ILE A 183 -9.36 -5.28 0.59
C ILE A 183 -9.26 -3.80 0.99
N ASN A 184 -10.25 -3.29 1.71
CA ASN A 184 -10.17 -1.95 2.27
C ASN A 184 -10.07 -2.00 3.79
N LEU A 185 -8.84 -1.85 4.30
CA LEU A 185 -8.54 -1.83 5.73
C LEU A 185 -9.06 -0.56 6.43
N ASP A 186 -9.45 0.49 5.71
CA ASP A 186 -9.96 1.72 6.32
C ASP A 186 -11.29 1.50 7.07
N PHE A 187 -12.01 0.42 6.76
CA PHE A 187 -13.25 0.02 7.43
C PHE A 187 -13.05 -0.94 8.61
N VAL A 188 -11.83 -1.41 8.85
CA VAL A 188 -11.52 -2.25 10.01
C VAL A 188 -11.54 -1.35 11.25
N ARG A 189 -12.43 -1.67 12.19
CA ARG A 189 -12.53 -0.96 13.47
C ARG A 189 -11.49 -1.52 14.44
N GLU A 190 -10.68 -0.64 15.00
CA GLU A 190 -9.78 -0.97 16.11
C GLU A 190 -10.61 -0.95 17.40
N ASP A 191 -11.20 -2.08 17.79
CA ASP A 191 -11.56 -2.28 19.20
C ASP A 191 -10.28 -2.65 19.96
N ARG A 192 -10.01 -1.93 21.05
CA ARG A 192 -8.77 -2.06 21.83
C ARG A 192 -8.68 -3.39 22.59
N SER A 193 -9.78 -4.13 22.73
CA SER A 193 -9.78 -5.45 23.38
C SER A 193 -8.95 -6.49 22.63
N ASP A 194 -8.90 -6.40 21.30
CA ASP A 194 -8.44 -7.51 20.45
C ASP A 194 -6.92 -7.48 20.21
N LEU A 195 -6.30 -6.29 20.31
CA LEU A 195 -4.88 -6.05 20.02
C LEU A 195 -3.93 -6.48 21.16
N ALA A 196 -4.35 -6.35 22.42
CA ALA A 196 -3.50 -6.62 23.57
C ALA A 196 -3.26 -8.13 23.78
N GLU A 197 -4.25 -8.96 23.44
CA GLU A 197 -4.14 -10.42 23.51
C GLU A 197 -3.29 -10.96 22.34
N PHE A 198 -3.35 -10.31 21.18
CA PHE A 198 -2.66 -10.72 19.96
C PHE A 198 -1.14 -10.47 19.97
N LEU A 199 -0.67 -9.32 20.47
CA LEU A 199 0.76 -8.96 20.44
C LEU A 199 1.61 -9.61 21.54
N GLY A 200 1.02 -10.46 22.39
CA GLY A 200 1.74 -11.13 23.48
C GLY A 200 2.37 -10.16 24.50
N LEU A 201 1.93 -8.90 24.52
CA LEU A 201 2.38 -7.88 25.47
C LEU A 201 1.75 -8.19 26.83
N LYS A 202 2.34 -9.13 27.57
CA LYS A 202 1.99 -9.33 28.99
C LYS A 202 2.30 -8.05 29.76
N SER A 203 1.31 -7.61 30.53
CA SER A 203 1.37 -6.59 31.58
C SER A 203 2.53 -6.81 32.55
#